data_AF-A0A843GRB8-F1
#
_entry.id   AF-A0A843GRB8-F1
#
_cell.length_a   1.000
_cell.length_b   1.000
_cell.length_c   1.000
_cell.angle_alpha   90.00
_cell.angle_beta   90.00
_cell.angle_gamma   90.00
#
_symmetry.space_group_name_H-M   'P 1'
#
loop_
_entity.id
_entity.type
_entity.pdbx_description
1 polymer ?
#
loop_
_entity_poly.entity_id
_entity_poly.type
_entity_poly.pdbx_seq_one_letter_code
_entity_poly.pdbx_strand_id
1 'polypeptide(L)'
;MKTLIDLLTQFTPWQIILFIILLAVAFKEVSDFVDWFKQKTNKRDESLKMDYEMKQENEERLDRLETNMDKLTENVDNMTGKIDLLVSSDRDAIKAFITREHHYFCYKVGWIDDYSLDCLEHRFQHYQEEHGNSFIEGLMNELRALPKTEPKKDE
;
A
#
# COMPACT_ATOMS: atom_id res chain seq x y z
N MET A 1 -76.01 -29.67 8.51
CA MET A 1 -76.01 -31.15 8.44
C MET A 1 -76.87 -31.70 7.30
N LYS A 2 -78.13 -31.25 7.10
CA LYS A 2 -78.97 -31.72 5.97
C LYS A 2 -78.36 -31.50 4.58
N THR A 3 -77.72 -30.36 4.34
CA THR A 3 -77.08 -30.03 3.05
C THR A 3 -75.82 -30.84 2.73
N LEU A 4 -75.08 -31.30 3.74
CA LEU A 4 -73.89 -32.15 3.57
C LEU A 4 -74.27 -33.60 3.27
N ILE A 5 -75.34 -34.07 3.92
CA ILE A 5 -75.86 -35.43 3.73
C ILE A 5 -76.50 -35.56 2.34
N ASP A 6 -77.22 -34.53 1.85
CA ASP A 6 -77.78 -34.49 0.50
C ASP A 6 -76.72 -34.43 -0.62
N LEU A 7 -75.56 -33.82 -0.36
CA LEU A 7 -74.43 -33.86 -1.30
C LEU A 7 -73.79 -35.26 -1.34
N LEU A 8 -73.67 -35.92 -0.18
CA LEU A 8 -73.07 -37.26 -0.06
C LEU A 8 -73.95 -38.36 -0.68
N THR A 9 -75.28 -38.19 -0.73
CA THR A 9 -76.21 -39.16 -1.33
C THR A 9 -76.32 -39.07 -2.86
N GLN A 10 -75.86 -37.97 -3.48
CA GLN A 10 -75.76 -37.87 -4.95
C GLN A 10 -74.56 -38.62 -5.53
N PHE A 11 -73.55 -38.92 -4.73
CA PHE A 11 -72.35 -39.63 -5.16
C PHE A 11 -72.42 -41.12 -4.80
N THR A 12 -71.96 -41.96 -5.73
CA THR A 12 -71.87 -43.41 -5.48
C THR A 12 -70.80 -43.71 -4.42
N PRO A 13 -70.94 -44.78 -3.61
CA PRO A 13 -69.98 -45.13 -2.55
C PRO A 13 -68.53 -45.25 -3.04
N TRP A 14 -68.34 -45.67 -4.30
CA TRP A 14 -67.04 -45.76 -4.95
C TRP A 14 -66.39 -44.38 -5.20
N GLN A 15 -67.19 -43.39 -5.60
CA GLN A 15 -66.69 -42.02 -5.81
C GLN A 15 -66.23 -41.38 -4.50
N ILE A 16 -66.95 -41.63 -3.40
CA ILE A 16 -66.57 -41.14 -2.06
C ILE A 16 -65.19 -41.68 -1.66
N ILE A 17 -64.93 -42.97 -1.88
CA ILE A 17 -63.62 -43.59 -1.58
C ILE A 17 -62.51 -42.99 -2.44
N LEU A 18 -62.76 -42.79 -3.74
CA LEU A 18 -61.81 -42.14 -4.66
C LEU A 18 -61.47 -40.71 -4.23
N PHE A 19 -62.46 -39.93 -3.79
CA PHE A 19 -62.24 -38.58 -3.27
C PHE A 19 -61.39 -38.57 -2.00
N ILE A 20 -61.59 -39.53 -1.09
CA ILE A 20 -60.77 -39.64 0.13
C ILE A 20 -59.31 -39.98 -0.22
N ILE A 21 -59.08 -40.90 -1.16
CA ILE A 21 -57.73 -41.26 -1.62
C ILE A 21 -57.05 -40.05 -2.28
N LEU A 22 -57.76 -39.34 -3.16
CA LEU A 22 -57.23 -38.15 -3.85
C LEU A 22 -56.92 -37.02 -2.86
N LEU A 23 -57.77 -36.82 -1.85
CA LEU A 23 -57.54 -35.87 -0.77
C LEU A 23 -56.31 -36.24 0.07
N ALA A 24 -56.09 -37.53 0.36
CA ALA A 24 -54.91 -37.99 1.07
C ALA A 24 -53.62 -37.77 0.26
N VAL A 25 -53.64 -38.01 -1.06
CA VAL A 25 -52.52 -37.72 -1.97
C VAL A 25 -52.24 -36.21 -2.03
N ALA A 26 -53.28 -35.39 -2.18
CA ALA A 26 -53.15 -33.94 -2.19
C ALA A 26 -52.56 -33.40 -0.87
N PHE A 27 -52.96 -33.96 0.27
CA PHE A 27 -52.41 -33.55 1.57
C PHE A 27 -50.92 -33.89 1.70
N LYS A 28 -50.50 -35.05 1.19
CA LYS A 28 -49.08 -35.44 1.15
C LYS A 28 -48.26 -34.46 0.31
N GLU A 29 -48.73 -34.12 -0.89
CA GLU A 29 -48.07 -33.16 -1.78
C GLU A 29 -47.99 -31.75 -1.17
N VAL A 30 -49.04 -31.30 -0.47
CA VAL A 30 -49.04 -30.02 0.25
C VAL A 30 -48.02 -30.02 1.39
N SER A 31 -47.89 -31.12 2.14
CA SER A 31 -46.87 -31.24 3.19
C SER A 31 -45.45 -31.09 2.61
N ASP A 32 -45.16 -31.81 1.53
CA ASP A 32 -43.86 -31.75 0.86
C ASP A 32 -43.58 -30.35 0.30
N PHE A 33 -44.61 -29.66 -0.21
CA PHE A 33 -44.50 -28.28 -0.70
C PHE A 33 -44.22 -27.28 0.44
N VAL A 34 -44.88 -27.43 1.59
CA VAL A 34 -44.65 -26.59 2.77
C VAL A 34 -43.23 -26.79 3.32
N ASP A 35 -42.74 -28.03 3.36
CA ASP A 35 -41.38 -28.33 3.82
C ASP A 35 -40.33 -27.77 2.86
N TRP A 36 -40.54 -27.89 1.55
CA TRP A 36 -39.70 -27.23 0.54
C TRP A 36 -39.69 -25.70 0.71
N PHE A 37 -40.86 -25.08 0.93
CA PHE A 37 -40.97 -23.64 1.09
C PHE A 37 -40.24 -23.15 2.33
N LYS A 38 -40.41 -23.83 3.48
CA LYS A 38 -39.66 -23.54 4.72
C LYS A 38 -38.15 -23.67 4.53
N GLN A 39 -37.70 -24.73 3.84
CA GLN A 39 -36.29 -24.91 3.57
C GLN A 39 -35.75 -23.78 2.67
N LYS A 40 -36.53 -23.36 1.67
CA LYS A 40 -36.15 -22.28 0.76
C LYS A 40 -36.08 -20.92 1.45
N THR A 41 -36.98 -20.64 2.40
CA THR A 41 -36.96 -19.40 3.18
C THR A 41 -35.78 -19.37 4.14
N ASN A 42 -35.49 -20.47 4.85
CA ASN A 42 -34.36 -20.52 5.79
C ASN A 42 -33.02 -20.34 5.07
N LYS A 43 -32.82 -21.01 3.93
CA LYS A 43 -31.60 -20.83 3.11
C LYS A 43 -31.41 -19.39 2.64
N ARG A 44 -32.49 -18.68 2.34
CA ARG A 44 -32.45 -17.26 1.96
C ARG A 44 -32.05 -16.38 3.14
N ASP A 45 -32.64 -16.60 4.31
CA ASP A 45 -32.32 -15.83 5.52
C ASP A 45 -30.86 -16.05 5.97
N GLU A 46 -30.38 -17.29 5.93
CA GLU A 46 -28.97 -17.63 6.20
C GLU A 46 -28.02 -16.96 5.20
N SER A 47 -28.34 -17.00 3.90
CA SER A 47 -27.50 -16.34 2.89
C SER A 47 -27.43 -14.83 3.05
N LEU A 48 -28.54 -14.18 3.45
CA LEU A 48 -28.57 -12.74 3.68
C LEU A 48 -27.77 -12.33 4.91
N LYS A 49 -27.84 -13.14 5.99
CA LYS A 49 -27.01 -12.92 7.19
C LYS A 49 -25.53 -13.06 6.87
N MET A 50 -25.15 -14.11 6.13
CA MET A 50 -23.76 -14.34 5.74
C MET A 50 -23.22 -13.23 4.82
N ASP A 51 -24.02 -12.75 3.87
CA ASP A 51 -23.65 -11.59 3.04
C ASP A 51 -23.48 -10.31 3.87
N TYR A 52 -24.31 -10.11 4.90
CA TYR A 52 -24.21 -8.95 5.78
C TYR A 52 -22.94 -9.01 6.64
N GLU A 53 -22.66 -10.16 7.26
CA GLU A 53 -21.45 -10.39 8.06
C GLU A 53 -20.18 -10.23 7.20
N MET A 54 -20.18 -10.78 5.97
CA MET A 54 -19.06 -10.64 5.04
C MET A 54 -18.83 -9.19 4.62
N LYS A 55 -19.90 -8.42 4.40
CA LYS A 55 -19.79 -6.98 4.12
C LYS A 55 -19.20 -6.23 5.30
N GLN A 56 -19.66 -6.51 6.50
CA GLN A 56 -19.15 -5.87 7.72
C GLN A 56 -17.67 -6.21 7.94
N GLU A 57 -17.28 -7.48 7.78
CA GLU A 57 -15.86 -7.87 7.88
C GLU A 57 -15.00 -7.19 6.81
N ASN A 58 -15.50 -7.08 5.58
CA ASN A 58 -14.80 -6.40 4.51
C ASN A 58 -14.66 -4.89 4.77
N GLU A 59 -15.70 -4.23 5.30
CA GLU A 59 -15.63 -2.83 5.72
C GLU A 59 -14.56 -2.64 6.80
N GLU A 60 -14.55 -3.47 7.85
CA GLU A 60 -13.50 -3.39 8.87
C GLU A 60 -12.08 -3.65 8.30
N ARG A 61 -11.97 -4.54 7.31
CA ARG A 61 -10.70 -4.79 6.63
C ARG A 61 -10.27 -3.59 5.80
N LEU A 62 -11.20 -2.88 5.17
CA LEU A 62 -10.92 -1.65 4.43
C LEU A 62 -10.47 -0.54 5.38
N ASP A 63 -11.14 -0.35 6.52
CA ASP A 63 -10.76 0.65 7.54
C ASP A 63 -9.36 0.38 8.10
N ARG A 64 -9.05 -0.89 8.37
CA ARG A 64 -7.70 -1.30 8.80
C ARG A 64 -6.65 -1.05 7.72
N LEU A 65 -7.01 -1.28 6.45
CA LEU A 65 -6.11 -1.04 5.33
C LEU A 65 -5.84 0.46 5.15
N GLU A 66 -6.87 1.30 5.22
CA GLU A 66 -6.77 2.76 5.17
C GLU A 66 -5.87 3.29 6.28
N THR A 67 -6.10 2.86 7.52
CA THR A 67 -5.25 3.24 8.68
C THR A 67 -3.80 2.83 8.48
N ASN A 68 -3.54 1.67 7.85
CA ASN A 68 -2.18 1.22 7.58
C ASN A 68 -1.53 2.00 6.43
N MET A 69 -2.31 2.41 5.42
CA MET A 69 -1.84 3.28 4.34
C MET A 69 -1.47 4.67 4.85
N ASP A 70 -2.25 5.23 5.78
CA ASP A 70 -1.92 6.52 6.41
C ASP A 70 -0.60 6.44 7.19
N LYS A 71 -0.45 5.40 8.02
CA LYS A 71 0.81 5.16 8.75
C LYS A 71 1.99 4.93 7.82
N LEU A 72 1.78 4.23 6.70
CA LEU A 72 2.84 4.00 5.72
C LEU A 72 3.25 5.31 5.06
N THR A 73 2.29 6.16 4.71
CA THR A 73 2.53 7.49 4.13
C THR A 73 3.30 8.36 5.12
N GLU A 74 2.88 8.42 6.38
CA GLU A 74 3.59 9.14 7.44
C GLU A 74 5.03 8.63 7.63
N ASN A 75 5.25 7.32 7.57
CA ASN A 75 6.60 6.75 7.65
C ASN A 75 7.45 7.13 6.43
N VAL A 76 6.87 7.14 5.23
CA VAL A 76 7.56 7.56 4.00
C VAL A 76 7.94 9.03 4.06
N ASP A 77 7.05 9.90 4.55
CA ASP A 77 7.33 11.33 4.72
C ASP A 77 8.45 11.55 5.73
N ASN A 78 8.39 10.87 6.87
CA ASN A 78 9.45 10.90 7.89
C ASN A 78 10.80 10.39 7.36
N MET A 79 10.79 9.36 6.51
CA MET A 79 12.00 8.85 5.86
C MET A 79 12.56 9.85 4.85
N THR A 80 11.70 10.46 4.04
CA THR A 80 12.08 11.48 3.07
C THR A 80 12.76 12.67 3.76
N GLY A 81 12.19 13.16 4.86
CA GLY A 81 12.81 14.23 5.65
C GLY A 81 14.16 13.86 6.26
N LYS A 82 14.36 12.59 6.66
CA LYS A 82 15.66 12.11 7.13
C LYS A 82 16.69 12.01 6.00
N ILE A 83 16.28 11.63 4.80
CA ILE A 83 17.14 11.60 3.61
C ILE A 83 17.58 13.01 3.26
N ASP A 84 16.66 13.97 3.23
CA ASP A 84 16.97 15.38 2.97
C ASP A 84 17.98 15.95 3.98
N LEU A 85 17.80 15.61 5.26
CA LEU A 85 18.74 15.97 6.32
C LEU A 85 20.13 15.35 6.07
N LEU A 86 20.19 14.07 5.69
CA LEU A 86 21.45 13.38 5.41
C LEU A 86 22.19 14.01 4.22
N VAL A 87 21.47 14.30 3.13
CA VAL A 87 22.01 14.99 1.95
C VAL A 87 22.51 16.39 2.33
N SER A 88 21.76 17.13 3.15
CA SER A 88 22.21 18.44 3.64
C SER A 88 23.49 18.35 4.49
N SER A 89 23.59 17.32 5.33
CA SER A 89 24.76 17.07 6.17
C SER A 89 25.98 16.66 5.35
N ASP A 90 25.82 15.82 4.32
CA ASP A 90 26.92 15.38 3.47
C ASP A 90 27.46 16.55 2.64
N ARG A 91 26.57 17.36 2.06
CA ARG A 91 26.92 18.60 1.37
C ARG A 91 27.77 19.54 2.23
N ASP A 92 27.41 19.73 3.50
CA ASP A 92 28.20 20.55 4.43
C ASP A 92 29.53 19.90 4.80
N ALA A 93 29.59 18.56 4.91
CA ALA A 93 30.83 17.84 5.12
C ALA A 93 31.79 17.98 3.91
N ILE A 94 31.28 17.84 2.68
CA ILE A 94 32.06 18.05 1.45
C ILE A 94 32.58 19.49 1.38
N LYS A 95 31.72 20.47 1.67
CA LYS A 95 32.10 21.89 1.72
C LYS A 95 33.26 22.13 2.70
N ALA A 96 33.14 21.61 3.92
CA ALA A 96 34.18 21.73 4.94
C ALA A 96 35.49 21.03 4.51
N PHE A 97 35.39 19.86 3.89
CA PHE A 97 36.52 19.11 3.39
C PHE A 97 37.26 19.87 2.29
N ILE A 98 36.57 20.30 1.23
CA ILE A 98 37.17 21.05 0.11
C ILE A 98 37.81 22.35 0.62
N THR A 99 37.14 23.06 1.53
CA THR A 99 37.70 24.29 2.12
C THR A 99 39.00 24.03 2.87
N ARG A 100 39.07 22.92 3.62
CA ARG A 100 40.28 22.53 4.37
C ARG A 100 41.42 22.15 3.42
N GLU A 101 41.14 21.34 2.41
CA GLU A 101 42.14 20.92 1.43
C GLU A 101 42.61 22.11 0.58
N HIS A 102 41.72 22.99 0.15
CA HIS A 102 42.06 24.27 -0.48
C HIS A 102 43.05 25.07 0.37
N HIS A 103 42.73 25.30 1.65
CA HIS A 103 43.61 26.05 2.54
C HIS A 103 44.99 25.37 2.68
N TYR A 104 45.04 24.05 2.71
CA TYR A 104 46.29 23.28 2.78
C TYR A 104 47.11 23.41 1.48
N PHE A 105 46.53 23.10 0.34
CA PHE A 105 47.24 23.08 -0.94
C PHE A 105 47.58 24.47 -1.45
N CYS A 106 46.68 25.46 -1.33
CA CYS A 106 46.92 26.81 -1.83
C CYS A 106 47.86 27.63 -0.93
N TYR A 107 47.79 27.48 0.41
CA TYR A 107 48.59 28.33 1.32
C TYR A 107 49.80 27.65 1.95
N LYS A 108 49.81 26.32 2.13
CA LYS A 108 50.94 25.63 2.78
C LYS A 108 51.85 24.92 1.79
N VAL A 109 51.27 24.15 0.87
CA VAL A 109 52.04 23.28 -0.04
C VAL A 109 52.41 24.02 -1.33
N GLY A 110 51.46 24.73 -1.93
CA GLY A 110 51.61 25.47 -3.18
C GLY A 110 51.54 24.62 -4.45
N TRP A 111 51.25 23.32 -4.35
CA TRP A 111 51.07 22.40 -5.49
C TRP A 111 50.11 21.27 -5.10
N ILE A 112 49.55 20.57 -6.08
CA ILE A 112 48.63 19.43 -5.87
C ILE A 112 48.93 18.33 -6.88
N ASP A 113 48.94 17.06 -6.46
CA ASP A 113 49.09 15.94 -7.39
C ASP A 113 47.78 15.62 -8.13
N ASP A 114 47.88 14.96 -9.28
CA ASP A 114 46.71 14.63 -10.11
C ASP A 114 45.70 13.73 -9.39
N TYR A 115 46.14 12.84 -8.50
CA TYR A 115 45.24 11.92 -7.80
C TYR A 115 44.44 12.65 -6.70
N SER A 116 45.09 13.50 -5.91
CA SER A 116 44.41 14.33 -4.92
C SER A 116 43.40 15.28 -5.58
N LEU A 117 43.77 15.86 -6.73
CA LEU A 117 42.86 16.72 -7.50
C LEU A 117 41.64 15.94 -8.02
N ASP A 118 41.84 14.74 -8.58
CA ASP A 118 40.76 13.87 -9.05
C ASP A 118 39.78 13.47 -7.92
N CYS A 119 40.32 13.14 -6.73
CA CYS A 119 39.50 12.83 -5.55
C CYS A 119 38.65 14.04 -5.11
N LEU A 120 39.21 15.25 -5.18
CA LEU A 120 38.48 16.48 -4.86
C LEU A 120 37.41 16.78 -5.91
N GLU A 121 37.71 16.54 -7.19
CA GLU A 121 36.79 16.73 -8.30
C GLU A 121 35.57 15.80 -8.19
N HIS A 122 35.78 14.52 -7.86
CA HIS A 122 34.69 13.57 -7.65
C HIS A 122 33.77 13.98 -6.49
N ARG A 123 34.34 14.49 -5.39
CA ARG A 123 33.56 15.02 -4.26
C ARG A 123 32.81 16.30 -4.65
N PHE A 124 33.44 17.16 -5.45
CA PHE A 124 32.80 18.38 -5.92
C PHE A 124 31.62 18.09 -6.86
N GLN A 125 31.73 17.06 -7.70
CA GLN A 125 30.62 16.62 -8.54
C GLN A 125 29.40 16.23 -7.70
N HIS A 126 29.58 15.43 -6.65
CA HIS A 126 28.47 15.11 -5.73
C HIS A 126 27.88 16.37 -5.08
N TYR A 127 28.73 17.30 -4.65
CA TYR A 127 28.27 18.59 -4.11
C TYR A 127 27.44 19.39 -5.11
N GLN A 128 27.75 19.35 -6.41
CA GLN A 128 26.94 20.00 -7.45
C GLN A 128 25.61 19.28 -7.68
N GLU A 129 25.63 17.95 -7.71
CA GLU A 129 24.44 17.09 -7.83
C GLU A 129 23.47 17.32 -6.66
N GLU A 130 23.99 17.59 -5.46
CA GLU A 130 23.22 17.94 -4.25
C GLU A 130 22.80 19.42 -4.17
N HIS A 131 22.87 20.16 -5.28
CA HIS A 131 22.55 21.59 -5.35
C HIS A 131 23.39 22.45 -4.39
N GLY A 132 24.70 22.24 -4.40
CA GLY A 132 25.69 23.07 -3.72
C GLY A 132 25.78 24.50 -4.28
N ASN A 133 26.43 25.39 -3.54
CA ASN A 133 26.58 26.80 -3.92
C ASN A 133 27.87 27.10 -4.72
N SER A 134 27.90 28.24 -5.39
CA SER A 134 29.03 28.71 -6.22
C SER A 134 30.30 29.06 -5.43
N PHE A 135 30.24 29.10 -4.10
CA PHE A 135 31.42 29.41 -3.28
C PHE A 135 32.50 28.31 -3.40
N ILE A 136 32.09 27.04 -3.31
CA ILE A 136 33.02 25.90 -3.45
C ILE A 136 33.56 25.79 -4.87
N GLU A 137 32.79 26.20 -5.87
CA GLU A 137 33.27 26.26 -7.25
C GLU A 137 34.46 27.20 -7.41
N GLY A 138 34.44 28.35 -6.72
CA GLY A 138 35.59 29.27 -6.66
C GLY A 138 36.84 28.60 -6.08
N LEU A 139 36.70 27.90 -4.95
CA LEU A 139 37.80 27.18 -4.31
C LEU A 139 38.35 26.05 -5.20
N MET A 140 37.47 25.32 -5.89
CA MET A 140 37.88 24.27 -6.82
C MET A 140 38.63 24.84 -8.03
N ASN A 141 38.22 26.00 -8.55
CA ASN A 141 38.95 26.66 -9.64
C ASN A 141 40.36 27.09 -9.22
N GLU A 142 40.53 27.57 -8.00
CA GLU A 142 41.86 27.89 -7.44
C GLU A 142 42.72 26.63 -7.26
N LEU A 143 42.14 25.54 -6.75
CA LEU A 143 42.81 24.24 -6.64
C LEU A 143 43.25 23.69 -8.01
N ARG A 144 42.40 23.81 -9.03
CA ARG A 144 42.72 23.39 -10.41
C ARG A 144 43.83 24.23 -11.05
N ALA A 145 44.02 25.47 -10.60
CA ALA A 145 45.05 26.37 -11.09
C ALA A 145 46.43 26.11 -10.45
N LEU A 146 46.51 25.28 -9.41
CA LEU A 146 47.78 24.94 -8.78
C LEU A 146 48.69 24.11 -9.71
N PRO A 147 50.01 24.24 -9.57
CA PRO A 147 50.95 23.39 -10.29
C PRO A 147 50.79 21.92 -9.87
N LYS A 148 50.86 21.03 -10.87
CA LYS A 148 50.60 19.58 -10.74
C LYS A 148 51.80 18.76 -10.27
N THR A 149 52.94 19.43 -10.12
CA THR A 149 54.23 18.83 -9.82
C THR A 149 54.90 19.61 -8.73
N GLU A 150 55.52 18.91 -7.78
CA GLU A 150 56.30 19.52 -6.71
C GLU A 150 57.34 20.50 -7.29
N PRO A 151 57.43 21.75 -6.77
CA PRO A 151 58.46 22.67 -7.19
C PRO A 151 59.82 22.03 -6.86
N LYS A 152 60.69 21.90 -7.86
CA LYS A 152 62.06 21.43 -7.66
C LYS A 152 62.70 22.31 -6.59
N LYS A 153 63.13 21.73 -5.46
CA LYS A 153 63.99 22.42 -4.52
C LYS A 153 65.27 22.78 -5.27
N ASP A 154 65.46 24.06 -5.55
CA ASP A 154 66.76 24.57 -5.96
C ASP A 154 67.72 24.28 -4.78
N GLU A 155 68.60 23.29 -4.96
CA GLU A 155 69.72 22.98 -4.05
C GLU A 155 70.81 24.06 -4.13
#